data_AF-G6FYE3-F1
#
_entry.id   AF-G6FYE3-F1
#
_cell.length_a   1.000
_cell.length_b   1.000
_cell.length_c   1.000
_cell.angle_alpha   90.00
_cell.angle_beta   90.00
_cell.angle_gamma   90.00
#
_symmetry.space_group_name_H-M   'P 1'
#
loop_
_entity.id
_entity.type
_entity.pdbx_description
1 polymer ?
#
loop_
_entity_poly.entity_id
_entity_poly.type
_entity_poly.pdbx_seq_one_letter_code
_entity_poly.pdbx_strand_id
1 'polypeptide(L)'
;MSEDWSKFQKLTQAEEYFDFFGLPYDQKVVSVNRLHILKKFSQSIQEIDENYTDLSVEERLNKYCEALQKAYQVFLESTPQEQKLFKVFKQKPKNVVTLTEITSD
;
A
#
# COMPACT_ATOMS: atom_id res chain seq x y z
N MET A 1 -1.14 14.98 12.07
CA MET A 1 -0.86 13.99 11.00
C MET A 1 -0.09 12.79 11.57
N SER A 2 -0.73 11.96 12.40
CA SER A 2 -0.11 10.71 12.94
C SER A 2 -1.12 9.61 13.27
N GLU A 3 -2.41 9.84 13.05
CA GLU A 3 -3.46 8.85 13.36
C GLU A 3 -3.43 7.70 12.36
N ASP A 4 -3.15 7.96 11.09
CA ASP A 4 -3.09 6.93 10.03
C ASP A 4 -1.98 5.91 10.28
N TRP A 5 -0.80 6.38 10.71
CA TRP A 5 0.30 5.50 11.11
C TRP A 5 -0.07 4.63 12.32
N SER A 6 -0.67 5.24 13.33
CA SER A 6 -1.09 4.53 14.54
C SER A 6 -2.20 3.52 14.26
N LYS A 7 -3.11 3.81 13.32
CA LYS A 7 -4.11 2.86 12.83
C LYS A 7 -3.43 1.72 12.08
N PHE A 8 -2.55 2.02 11.14
CA PHE A 8 -1.79 1.03 10.37
C PHE A 8 -1.02 0.04 11.26
N GLN A 9 -0.34 0.52 12.30
CA GLN A 9 0.40 -0.35 13.24
C GLN A 9 -0.49 -1.23 14.11
N LYS A 10 -1.77 -0.90 14.28
CA LYS A 10 -2.74 -1.72 15.03
C LYS A 10 -3.36 -2.82 14.18
N LEU A 11 -3.32 -2.70 12.85
CA LEU A 11 -3.84 -3.71 11.94
C LEU A 11 -3.00 -4.98 12.07
N THR A 12 -3.66 -6.13 12.03
CA THR A 12 -2.99 -7.45 12.13
C THR A 12 -3.40 -8.40 11.02
N GLN A 13 -4.49 -8.07 10.33
CA GLN A 13 -5.11 -8.92 9.33
C GLN A 13 -4.85 -8.37 7.92
N ALA A 14 -4.66 -9.27 6.95
CA ALA A 14 -4.46 -8.88 5.55
C ALA A 14 -5.61 -7.98 5.04
N GLU A 15 -6.86 -8.38 5.28
CA GLU A 15 -8.09 -7.67 4.89
C GLU A 15 -8.12 -6.23 5.43
N GLU A 16 -7.71 -6.04 6.69
CA GLU A 16 -7.66 -4.72 7.32
C GLU A 16 -6.67 -3.78 6.64
N TYR A 17 -5.53 -4.29 6.17
CA TYR A 17 -4.60 -3.46 5.41
C TYR A 17 -5.19 -3.02 4.07
N PHE A 18 -5.88 -3.91 3.37
CA PHE A 18 -6.54 -3.53 2.11
C PHE A 18 -7.65 -2.51 2.32
N ASP A 19 -8.47 -2.67 3.37
CA ASP A 19 -9.52 -1.71 3.73
C ASP A 19 -8.93 -0.36 4.11
N PHE A 20 -7.86 -0.35 4.92
CA PHE A 20 -7.15 0.86 5.33
C PHE A 20 -6.60 1.65 4.14
N PHE A 21 -6.02 0.96 3.14
CA PHE A 21 -5.51 1.61 1.93
C PHE A 21 -6.60 1.84 0.87
N GLY A 22 -7.82 1.37 1.09
CA GLY A 22 -8.92 1.44 0.11
C GLY A 22 -8.63 0.65 -1.19
N LEU A 23 -7.84 -0.43 -1.09
CA LEU A 23 -7.48 -1.26 -2.25
C LEU A 23 -8.58 -2.28 -2.54
N PRO A 24 -8.97 -2.49 -3.81
CA PRO A 24 -9.89 -3.54 -4.17
C PRO A 24 -9.21 -4.91 -4.03
N TYR A 25 -9.84 -5.82 -3.29
CA TYR A 25 -9.36 -7.19 -3.10
C TYR A 25 -10.53 -8.17 -3.16
N ASP A 26 -10.23 -9.42 -3.51
CA ASP A 26 -11.20 -10.51 -3.40
C ASP A 26 -11.06 -11.19 -2.03
N GLN A 27 -12.15 -11.19 -1.27
CA GLN A 27 -12.13 -11.72 0.09
C GLN A 27 -11.77 -13.21 0.14
N LYS A 28 -12.13 -14.01 -0.86
CA LYS A 28 -11.77 -15.44 -0.89
C LYS A 28 -10.28 -15.60 -1.15
N VAL A 29 -9.73 -14.86 -2.11
CA VAL A 29 -8.29 -14.89 -2.42
C VAL A 29 -7.48 -14.46 -1.20
N VAL A 30 -7.86 -13.35 -0.55
CA VAL A 30 -7.17 -12.86 0.65
C VAL A 30 -7.35 -13.82 1.81
N SER A 31 -8.56 -14.35 2.07
CA SER A 31 -8.78 -15.30 3.17
C SER A 31 -7.92 -16.56 3.04
N VAL A 32 -7.79 -17.10 1.82
CA VAL A 32 -6.97 -18.29 1.54
C VAL A 32 -5.48 -17.96 1.62
N ASN A 33 -5.05 -16.81 1.11
CA ASN A 33 -3.63 -16.45 0.99
C ASN A 33 -3.13 -15.48 2.08
N ARG A 34 -3.94 -15.16 3.10
CA ARG A 34 -3.65 -14.11 4.11
C ARG A 34 -2.26 -14.23 4.73
N LEU A 35 -1.87 -15.45 5.12
CA LEU A 35 -0.57 -15.71 5.74
C LEU A 35 0.58 -15.43 4.77
N HIS A 36 0.40 -15.79 3.50
CA HIS A 36 1.42 -15.57 2.48
C HIS A 36 1.51 -14.10 2.07
N ILE A 37 0.36 -13.41 1.95
CA ILE A 37 0.28 -11.96 1.71
C ILE A 37 0.99 -11.21 2.84
N LEU A 38 0.66 -11.50 4.10
CA LEU A 38 1.30 -10.87 5.26
C LEU A 38 2.81 -11.15 5.31
N LYS A 39 3.23 -12.39 5.02
CA LYS A 39 4.65 -12.74 4.99
C LYS A 39 5.40 -11.98 3.90
N LYS A 40 4.83 -11.85 2.70
CA LYS A 40 5.44 -11.07 1.61
C LYS A 40 5.43 -9.58 1.91
N PHE A 41 4.32 -9.07 2.43
CA PHE A 41 4.18 -7.69 2.84
C PHE A 41 5.21 -7.29 3.90
N SER A 42 5.40 -8.11 4.94
CA SER A 42 6.40 -7.87 5.99
C SER A 42 7.83 -7.84 5.43
N GLN A 43 8.17 -8.72 4.48
CA GLN A 43 9.47 -8.69 3.81
C GLN A 43 9.66 -7.38 3.03
N SER A 44 8.66 -6.96 2.26
CA SER A 44 8.74 -5.71 1.52
C SER A 44 8.78 -4.48 2.42
N ILE A 45 8.10 -4.50 3.57
CA ILE A 45 8.23 -3.46 4.61
C ILE A 45 9.66 -3.35 5.09
N GLN A 46 10.31 -4.47 5.40
CA GLN A 46 11.71 -4.49 5.86
C GLN A 46 12.63 -3.92 4.77
N GLU A 47 12.48 -4.38 3.52
CA GLU A 47 13.25 -3.85 2.39
C GLU A 47 13.06 -2.33 2.22
N ILE A 48 11.83 -1.84 2.36
CA ILE A 48 11.53 -0.41 2.28
C ILE A 48 12.18 0.35 3.44
N ASP A 49 12.11 -0.19 4.66
CA ASP A 49 12.70 0.44 5.84
C ASP A 49 14.22 0.56 5.73
N GLU A 50 14.88 -0.48 5.20
CA GLU A 50 16.32 -0.49 4.96
C GLU A 50 16.74 0.46 3.84
N ASN A 51 15.96 0.53 2.75
CA ASN A 51 16.29 1.37 1.60
C ASN A 51 15.87 2.83 1.77
N TYR A 52 14.90 3.11 2.64
CA TYR A 52 14.28 4.42 2.77
C TYR A 52 14.06 4.80 4.24
N THR A 53 15.15 5.21 4.88
CA THR A 53 15.16 5.61 6.30
C THR A 53 14.71 7.06 6.54
N ASP A 54 14.77 7.92 5.52
CA ASP A 54 14.45 9.36 5.61
C ASP A 54 13.12 9.73 4.93
N LEU A 55 12.09 8.90 5.12
CA LEU A 55 10.75 9.18 4.57
C LEU A 55 9.82 9.78 5.62
N SER A 56 9.03 10.75 5.18
CA SER A 56 7.84 11.17 5.92
C SER A 56 6.84 10.02 6.02
N VAL A 57 5.99 10.05 7.06
CA VAL A 57 4.96 9.03 7.31
C VAL A 57 4.09 8.77 6.07
N GLU A 58 3.71 9.83 5.35
CA GLU A 58 2.90 9.75 4.13
C GLU A 58 3.61 9.01 2.99
N GLU A 59 4.89 9.30 2.76
CA GLU A 59 5.70 8.61 1.75
C GLU A 59 5.90 7.13 2.11
N ARG A 60 6.11 6.85 3.40
CA ARG A 60 6.24 5.48 3.92
C ARG A 60 4.96 4.68 3.72
N LEU A 61 3.80 5.26 4.04
CA LEU A 61 2.50 4.65 3.80
C LEU A 61 2.23 4.41 2.31
N ASN A 62 2.61 5.34 1.43
CA ASN A 62 2.52 5.15 -0.02
C ASN A 62 3.34 3.94 -0.48
N LYS A 63 4.59 3.82 -0.02
CA LYS A 63 5.44 2.66 -0.35
C LYS A 63 4.86 1.35 0.20
N TYR A 64 4.28 1.38 1.39
CA TYR A 64 3.62 0.21 1.97
C TYR A 64 2.37 -0.20 1.18
N CYS A 65 1.58 0.77 0.71
CA CYS A 65 0.47 0.50 -0.20
C CYS A 65 0.94 -0.21 -1.48
N GLU A 66 2.00 0.29 -2.12
CA GLU A 66 2.58 -0.36 -3.31
C GLU A 66 3.12 -1.77 -3.01
N ALA A 67 3.75 -1.96 -1.85
CA ALA A 67 4.24 -3.26 -1.42
C ALA A 67 3.12 -4.28 -1.19
N LEU A 68 2.03 -3.87 -0.53
CA LEU A 68 0.86 -4.72 -0.31
C LEU A 68 0.23 -5.14 -1.64
N GLN A 69 0.08 -4.19 -2.57
CA GLN A 69 -0.45 -4.47 -3.90
C GLN A 69 0.45 -5.44 -4.69
N LYS A 70 1.77 -5.24 -4.67
CA LYS A 70 2.72 -6.17 -5.31
C LYS A 70 2.66 -7.56 -4.71
N ALA A 71 2.61 -7.65 -3.37
CA ALA A 71 2.47 -8.92 -2.68
C ALA A 71 1.21 -9.64 -3.16
N TYR A 72 0.07 -8.96 -3.17
CA TYR A 72 -1.20 -9.50 -3.65
C TYR A 72 -1.15 -9.91 -5.13
N GLN A 73 -0.56 -9.09 -6.00
CA GLN A 73 -0.41 -9.39 -7.42
C GLN A 73 0.38 -10.68 -7.66
N VAL A 74 1.49 -10.88 -6.93
CA VAL A 74 2.30 -12.11 -7.07
C VAL A 74 1.49 -13.36 -6.75
N PHE A 75 0.56 -13.29 -5.78
CA PHE A 75 -0.36 -14.39 -5.50
C PHE A 75 -1.40 -14.57 -6.60
N LEU A 76 -1.96 -13.48 -7.13
CA LEU A 76 -2.90 -13.55 -8.25
C LEU A 76 -2.26 -14.13 -9.51
N GLU A 77 -1.04 -13.72 -9.88
CA GLU A 77 -0.33 -14.25 -11.05
C GLU A 77 0.05 -15.73 -10.87
N SER A 78 0.31 -16.15 -9.64
CA SER A 78 0.56 -17.57 -9.31
C SER A 78 -0.72 -18.42 -9.31
N THR A 79 -1.90 -17.78 -9.35
CA THR A 79 -3.19 -18.46 -9.41
C THR A 79 -3.74 -18.30 -10.84
N PRO A 80 -3.88 -19.37 -11.65
CA PRO A 80 -4.22 -19.25 -13.07
C PRO A 80 -5.62 -18.68 -13.39
N GLN A 81 -6.38 -18.22 -12.39
CA GLN A 81 -7.80 -17.91 -12.54
C GLN A 81 -8.15 -16.44 -12.82
N GLU A 82 -7.31 -15.43 -12.51
CA GLU A 82 -7.77 -14.03 -12.63
C GLU A 82 -6.70 -13.04 -13.14
N GLN A 83 -6.32 -13.21 -14.41
CA GLN A 83 -5.49 -12.28 -15.19
C GLN A 83 -6.25 -11.00 -15.65
N LYS A 84 -6.97 -10.31 -14.74
CA LYS A 84 -7.79 -9.13 -15.11
C LYS A 84 -7.75 -7.93 -14.16
N LEU A 85 -6.96 -7.95 -13.07
CA LEU A 85 -7.07 -6.92 -12.02
C LEU A 85 -6.13 -5.70 -12.19
N PHE A 86 -5.10 -5.72 -13.04
CA PHE A 86 -4.00 -4.73 -12.96
C PHE A 86 -3.87 -3.75 -14.14
N LYS A 87 -4.99 -3.20 -14.65
CA LYS A 87 -4.92 -2.04 -15.57
C LYS A 87 -5.00 -0.67 -14.86
N VAL A 88 -5.22 -0.67 -13.55
CA VAL A 88 -5.61 0.48 -12.73
C VAL A 88 -4.92 0.24 -11.38
N PHE A 89 -3.80 0.84 -10.98
CA PHE A 89 -3.54 2.27 -10.80
C PHE A 89 -2.02 2.56 -10.96
N LYS A 90 -1.64 3.18 -12.07
CA LYS A 90 -0.54 4.18 -12.07
C LYS A 90 -1.21 5.54 -12.02
N GLN A 91 -1.64 5.98 -10.85
CA GLN A 91 -1.92 7.41 -10.65
C GLN A 91 -0.94 7.94 -9.60
N LYS A 92 0.07 8.65 -10.12
CA LYS A 92 0.88 9.59 -9.35
C LYS A 92 -0.07 10.54 -8.62
N PRO A 93 0.06 10.80 -7.31
CA PRO A 93 -0.36 12.08 -6.80
C PRO A 93 0.57 13.12 -7.45
N LYS A 94 -0.01 13.87 -8.38
CA LYS A 94 0.53 15.13 -8.86
C LYS A 94 0.81 16.00 -7.64
N ASN A 95 2.08 16.38 -7.47
CA ASN A 95 2.46 17.77 -7.25
C ASN A 95 1.62 18.53 -6.20
N VAL A 96 1.91 18.37 -4.91
CA VAL A 96 1.52 19.39 -3.92
C VAL A 96 2.57 20.51 -3.98
N VAL A 97 2.42 21.36 -4.98
CA VAL A 97 2.97 22.71 -4.96
C VAL A 97 1.85 23.57 -4.40
N THR A 98 1.96 23.97 -3.15
CA THR A 98 1.31 25.21 -2.70
C THR A 98 2.31 26.33 -2.95
N LEU A 99 2.29 26.86 -4.18
CA LEU A 99 2.83 28.19 -4.44
C LEU A 99 2.11 29.12 -3.47
N THR A 100 2.85 29.69 -2.53
CA THR A 100 2.40 30.85 -1.79
C THR A 100 2.16 31.98 -2.80
N GLU A 101 0.93 32.11 -3.27
CA GLU A 101 0.42 33.38 -3.79
C GLU A 101 0.35 34.37 -2.62
N ILE A 102 1.47 35.02 -2.34
CA ILE A 102 1.45 36.24 -1.55
C ILE A 102 1.14 37.35 -2.55
N THR A 103 -0.12 37.74 -2.56
CA THR A 103 -0.56 39.05 -3.05
C THR A 103 0.27 40.13 -2.36
N SER A 104 0.91 41.00 -3.14
CA SER A 104 1.22 42.36 -2.72
C SER A 104 1.04 43.29 -3.91
N ASP A 105 0.00 44.12 -3.77
CA ASP A 105 -0.23 45.41 -4.43
C ASP A 105 1.01 46.31 -4.42
#